data_AF-A0A958H9Y3-F1
#
_entry.id   AF-A0A958H9Y3-F1
#
_cell.length_a   1.000
_cell.length_b   1.000
_cell.length_c   1.000
_cell.angle_alpha   90.00
_cell.angle_beta   90.00
_cell.angle_gamma   90.00
#
_symmetry.space_group_name_H-M   'P 1'
#
loop_
_entity.id
_entity.type
_entity.pdbx_description
1 polymer ?
#
loop_
_entity_poly.entity_id
_entity_poly.type
_entity_poly.pdbx_seq_one_letter_code
_entity_poly.pdbx_strand_id
1 'polypeptide(L)'
;MTKSRSKSRQGPASVQNKQPAGKSGNRSRIVRWMAIIGGLLVVVVLLTGGSLAAATQVENRDSFCASCHTQPESEFYQRSLADPVDLASAHTASQVDCIQCHSGPGTAGRLQAISSVAAPDLVHYLTKNYHDPAVITIPIGDDHCLKCHSDVSANKNFNNHFHAFLPQWQELAPDSAATCTECHQGHVTGGSADIAFVQETTARAVCERCHAFAGRR
;
A
#
# COMPACT_ATOMS: atom_id res chain seq x y z
N MET A 1 4.78 -116.21 15.91
CA MET A 1 5.55 -115.29 16.78
C MET A 1 5.15 -113.87 16.46
N THR A 2 4.64 -113.13 17.47
CA THR A 2 4.79 -111.66 17.74
C THR A 2 4.63 -110.65 16.58
N LYS A 3 3.93 -109.52 16.69
CA LYS A 3 3.57 -108.70 17.85
C LYS A 3 2.52 -107.65 17.41
N SER A 4 1.54 -107.45 18.28
CA SER A 4 0.61 -106.32 18.34
C SER A 4 1.33 -104.96 18.37
N ARG A 5 0.80 -103.93 17.70
CA ARG A 5 1.07 -102.54 18.06
C ARG A 5 -0.14 -101.62 17.86
N SER A 6 -0.33 -100.84 18.91
CA SER A 6 -1.46 -100.03 19.31
C SER A 6 -1.52 -98.65 18.63
N LYS A 7 -2.76 -98.18 18.51
CA LYS A 7 -3.25 -96.81 18.27
C LYS A 7 -2.35 -95.67 18.77
N SER A 8 -2.38 -94.56 18.05
CA SER A 8 -2.37 -93.22 18.64
C SER A 8 -3.16 -92.24 17.75
N ARG A 9 -4.25 -91.70 18.29
CA ARG A 9 -5.06 -90.62 17.71
C ARG A 9 -4.34 -89.30 18.00
N GLN A 10 -3.95 -88.57 16.96
CA GLN A 10 -3.49 -87.18 17.06
C GLN A 10 -4.71 -86.24 17.00
N GLY A 11 -4.84 -85.39 18.01
CA GLY A 11 -5.85 -84.33 18.07
C GLY A 11 -5.47 -83.10 17.22
N PRO A 12 -6.44 -82.22 16.90
CA PRO A 12 -6.20 -81.05 16.06
C PRO A 12 -5.44 -79.95 16.82
N ALA A 13 -4.41 -79.40 16.17
CA ALA A 13 -3.63 -78.28 16.65
C ALA A 13 -4.45 -76.97 16.58
N SER A 14 -4.55 -76.28 17.72
CA SER A 14 -5.14 -74.94 17.83
C SER A 14 -4.26 -73.90 17.13
N VAL A 15 -4.75 -73.30 16.05
CA VAL A 15 -4.11 -72.17 15.37
C VAL A 15 -4.33 -70.91 16.20
N GLN A 16 -3.29 -70.48 16.91
CA GLN A 16 -3.27 -69.19 17.61
C GLN A 16 -3.01 -68.06 16.60
N ASN A 17 -4.05 -67.26 16.34
CA ASN A 17 -3.99 -66.07 15.50
C ASN A 17 -3.28 -64.93 16.25
N LYS A 18 -2.00 -64.68 15.96
CA LYS A 18 -1.25 -63.53 16.49
C LYS A 18 -1.73 -62.24 15.82
N GLN A 19 -2.44 -61.40 16.57
CA GLN A 19 -2.76 -60.05 16.14
C GLN A 19 -1.47 -59.23 15.96
N PRO A 20 -1.31 -58.47 14.86
CA PRO A 20 -0.13 -57.64 14.64
C PRO A 20 -0.08 -56.51 15.68
N ALA A 21 1.04 -56.39 16.37
CA ALA A 21 1.31 -55.33 17.34
C ALA A 21 1.08 -53.94 16.69
N GLY A 22 0.05 -53.24 17.17
CA GLY A 22 -0.42 -51.99 16.61
C GLY A 22 0.62 -50.86 16.70
N LYS A 23 0.94 -50.26 15.54
CA LYS A 23 1.69 -49.00 15.41
C LYS A 23 0.87 -47.79 15.89
N SER A 24 0.34 -47.81 17.12
CA SER A 24 -0.57 -46.75 17.63
C SER A 24 0.13 -45.53 18.24
N GLY A 25 1.44 -45.60 18.50
CA GLY A 25 2.17 -44.56 19.24
C GLY A 25 2.52 -43.28 18.45
N ASN A 26 2.57 -43.32 17.11
CA ASN A 26 3.07 -42.19 16.32
C ASN A 26 1.98 -41.20 15.91
N ARG A 27 0.72 -41.66 15.79
CA ARG A 27 -0.39 -40.84 15.28
C ARG A 27 -0.81 -39.73 16.26
N SER A 28 -0.78 -40.00 17.56
CA SER A 28 -1.15 -39.01 18.59
C SER A 28 -0.10 -37.90 18.76
N ARG A 29 1.19 -38.20 18.55
CA ARG A 29 2.27 -37.21 18.54
C ARG A 29 2.13 -36.27 17.35
N ILE A 30 1.86 -36.80 16.16
CA ILE A 30 1.68 -35.99 14.94
C ILE A 30 0.51 -35.03 15.08
N VAL A 31 -0.65 -35.48 15.60
CA VAL A 31 -1.82 -34.63 15.81
C VAL A 31 -1.55 -33.50 16.82
N ARG A 32 -0.82 -33.80 17.91
CA ARG A 32 -0.42 -32.77 18.89
C ARG A 32 0.51 -31.72 18.26
N TRP A 33 1.49 -32.13 17.47
CA TRP A 33 2.38 -31.20 16.77
C TRP A 33 1.64 -30.35 15.74
N MET A 34 0.72 -30.94 14.98
CA MET A 34 -0.12 -30.18 14.04
C MET A 34 -0.99 -29.14 14.76
N ALA A 35 -1.56 -29.48 15.93
CA ALA A 35 -2.33 -28.54 16.73
C ALA A 35 -1.46 -27.38 17.27
N ILE A 36 -0.25 -27.67 17.74
CA ILE A 36 0.70 -26.65 18.22
C ILE A 36 1.11 -25.72 17.08
N ILE A 37 1.50 -26.28 15.92
CA ILE A 37 1.90 -25.49 14.75
C ILE A 37 0.71 -24.64 14.25
N GLY A 38 -0.48 -25.23 14.17
CA GLY A 38 -1.70 -24.51 13.81
C GLY A 38 -2.00 -23.36 14.78
N GLY A 39 -1.89 -23.60 16.09
CA GLY A 39 -2.05 -22.56 17.11
C GLY A 39 -1.01 -21.44 16.99
N LEU A 40 0.26 -21.78 16.79
CA LEU A 40 1.33 -20.80 16.59
C LEU A 40 1.11 -19.96 15.33
N LEU A 41 0.72 -20.59 14.22
CA LEU A 41 0.40 -19.87 12.98
C LEU A 41 -0.74 -18.88 13.18
N VAL A 42 -1.81 -19.27 13.90
CA VAL A 42 -2.92 -18.37 14.22
C VAL A 42 -2.43 -17.18 15.06
N VAL A 43 -1.61 -17.42 16.08
CA VAL A 43 -1.04 -16.34 16.91
C VAL A 43 -0.19 -15.38 16.06
N VAL A 44 0.68 -15.91 15.19
CA VAL A 44 1.49 -15.07 14.29
C VAL A 44 0.62 -14.24 13.35
N VAL A 45 -0.43 -14.82 12.78
CA VAL A 45 -1.37 -14.10 11.90
C VAL A 45 -2.12 -13.01 12.66
N LEU A 46 -2.58 -13.28 13.88
CA LEU A 46 -3.27 -12.29 14.70
C LEU A 46 -2.34 -11.15 15.12
N LEU A 47 -1.10 -11.45 15.51
CA LEU A 47 -0.12 -10.44 15.89
C LEU A 47 0.31 -9.59 14.70
N THR A 48 0.57 -10.20 13.54
CA THR A 48 0.98 -9.45 12.33
C THR A 48 -0.18 -8.66 11.74
N GLY A 49 -1.36 -9.26 11.59
CA GLY A 49 -2.56 -8.60 11.09
C GLY A 49 -3.02 -7.44 12.00
N GLY A 50 -3.03 -7.66 13.32
CA GLY A 50 -3.34 -6.61 14.30
C GLY A 50 -2.36 -5.45 14.27
N SER A 51 -1.05 -5.73 14.16
CA SER A 51 -0.02 -4.70 14.09
C SER A 51 -0.12 -3.87 12.81
N LEU A 52 -0.41 -4.49 11.67
CA LEU A 52 -0.59 -3.78 10.40
C LEU A 52 -1.81 -2.86 10.43
N ALA A 53 -2.92 -3.31 11.01
CA ALA A 53 -4.12 -2.49 11.17
C ALA A 53 -3.85 -1.29 12.09
N ALA A 54 -3.17 -1.52 13.22
CA ALA A 54 -2.79 -0.45 14.14
C ALA A 54 -1.84 0.56 13.51
N ALA A 55 -0.80 0.09 12.81
CA ALA A 55 0.14 0.95 12.07
C ALA A 55 -0.60 1.81 11.03
N THR A 56 -1.51 1.19 10.27
CA THR A 56 -2.33 1.91 9.28
C THR A 56 -3.14 3.04 9.91
N GLN A 57 -3.73 2.81 11.09
CA GLN A 57 -4.52 3.83 11.79
C GLN A 57 -3.68 4.97 12.36
N VAL A 58 -2.41 4.72 12.66
CA VAL A 58 -1.48 5.76 13.10
C VAL A 58 -1.02 6.60 11.92
N GLU A 59 -0.71 5.96 10.79
CA GLU A 59 -0.30 6.63 9.54
C GLU A 59 -1.43 7.47 8.90
N ASN A 60 -2.70 7.18 9.19
CA ASN A 60 -3.85 7.99 8.79
C ASN A 60 -4.09 9.19 9.72
N ARG A 61 -3.06 9.68 10.40
CA ARG A 61 -3.16 10.89 11.24
C ARG A 61 -2.05 11.83 10.83
N ASP A 62 -2.41 12.99 10.32
CA ASP A 62 -1.44 13.99 9.87
C ASP A 62 -0.47 14.40 10.99
N SER A 63 -0.94 14.43 12.23
CA SER A 63 -0.11 14.69 13.41
C SER A 63 1.01 13.66 13.62
N PHE A 64 0.80 12.40 13.20
CA PHE A 64 1.83 11.38 13.26
C PHE A 64 2.92 11.66 12.21
N CYS A 65 2.54 11.99 10.97
CA CYS A 65 3.51 12.39 9.95
C CYS A 65 4.36 13.58 10.42
N ALA A 66 3.70 14.61 10.97
CA ALA A 66 4.37 15.80 11.49
C ALA A 66 5.23 15.57 12.76
N SER A 67 5.12 14.40 13.40
CA SER A 67 5.93 14.07 14.59
C SER A 67 7.36 13.66 14.25
N CYS A 68 7.61 13.24 13.00
CA CYS A 68 8.92 12.78 12.53
C CYS A 68 9.43 13.56 11.32
N HIS A 69 8.56 13.97 10.39
CA HIS A 69 9.00 14.77 9.24
C HIS A 69 9.47 16.17 9.67
N THR A 70 10.59 16.60 9.12
CA THR A 70 11.24 17.88 9.41
C THR A 70 10.65 19.01 8.58
N GLN A 71 11.38 20.11 8.34
CA GLN A 71 10.94 21.10 7.38
C GLN A 71 11.13 20.59 5.95
N PRO A 72 10.27 20.97 4.99
CA PRO A 72 9.13 21.89 5.13
C PRO A 72 7.80 21.21 5.56
N GLU A 73 7.76 19.89 5.75
CA GLU A 73 6.51 19.16 5.98
C GLU A 73 5.82 19.55 7.30
N SER A 74 6.60 19.82 8.34
CA SER A 74 6.03 20.30 9.62
C SER A 74 5.35 21.68 9.49
N GLU A 75 5.87 22.58 8.65
CA GLU A 75 5.16 23.82 8.28
C GLU A 75 3.89 23.56 7.48
N PHE A 76 3.90 22.57 6.57
CA PHE A 76 2.74 22.20 5.78
C PHE A 76 1.61 21.67 6.66
N TYR A 77 1.95 20.84 7.66
CA TYR A 77 0.99 20.39 8.67
C TYR A 77 0.44 21.56 9.49
N GLN A 78 1.28 22.47 9.99
CA GLN A 78 0.77 23.61 10.75
C GLN A 78 -0.18 24.49 9.91
N ARG A 79 0.13 24.65 8.62
CA ARG A 79 -0.70 25.42 7.70
C ARG A 79 -2.04 24.74 7.39
N SER A 80 -2.11 23.41 7.37
CA SER A 80 -3.35 22.68 7.13
C SER A 80 -4.36 22.76 8.29
N LEU A 81 -3.93 23.23 9.47
CA LEU A 81 -4.80 23.46 10.63
C LEU A 81 -5.57 24.79 10.57
N ALA A 82 -5.28 25.64 9.58
CA ALA A 82 -5.89 26.96 9.39
C ALA A 82 -6.79 26.99 8.14
N ASP A 83 -7.27 28.18 7.77
CA ASP A 83 -8.01 28.37 6.53
C ASP A 83 -7.14 27.99 5.32
N PRO A 84 -7.71 27.32 4.28
CA PRO A 84 -6.93 26.88 3.13
C PRO A 84 -6.27 28.01 2.36
N VAL A 85 -4.96 27.89 2.16
CA VAL A 85 -4.13 28.84 1.38
C VAL A 85 -3.30 28.15 0.29
N ASP A 86 -3.39 26.83 0.22
CA ASP A 86 -2.83 25.98 -0.81
C ASP A 86 -3.73 24.76 -1.06
N LEU A 87 -3.40 23.95 -2.06
CA LEU A 87 -4.21 22.81 -2.43
C LEU A 87 -4.25 21.73 -1.32
N ALA A 88 -3.14 21.50 -0.63
CA ALA A 88 -3.05 20.49 0.43
C ALA A 88 -3.94 20.85 1.62
N SER A 89 -3.90 22.10 2.09
CA SER A 89 -4.78 22.58 3.16
C SER A 89 -6.26 22.55 2.76
N ALA A 90 -6.59 22.78 1.49
CA ALA A 90 -7.96 22.60 0.98
C ALA A 90 -8.43 21.14 1.02
N HIS A 91 -7.52 20.20 0.75
CA HIS A 91 -7.77 18.76 0.88
C HIS A 91 -7.94 18.35 2.35
N THR A 92 -7.12 18.87 3.26
CA THR A 92 -7.30 18.63 4.71
C THR A 92 -8.65 19.15 5.20
N ALA A 93 -9.09 20.34 4.74
CA ALA A 93 -10.44 20.85 5.04
C ALA A 93 -11.56 19.95 4.51
N SER A 94 -11.27 19.14 3.49
CA SER A 94 -12.16 18.12 2.91
C SER A 94 -11.96 16.72 3.52
N GLN A 95 -11.30 16.62 4.68
CA GLN A 95 -10.99 15.37 5.38
C GLN A 95 -10.11 14.42 4.56
N VAL A 96 -9.18 14.98 3.79
CA VAL A 96 -8.14 14.21 3.11
C VAL A 96 -6.83 14.30 3.90
N ASP A 97 -6.39 13.17 4.43
CA ASP A 97 -5.16 13.04 5.23
C ASP A 97 -3.91 13.03 4.32
N CYS A 98 -2.74 13.39 4.86
CA CYS A 98 -1.45 13.40 4.14
C CYS A 98 -1.22 12.10 3.37
N ILE A 99 -1.44 10.95 4.03
CA ILE A 99 -1.18 9.64 3.45
C ILE A 99 -2.11 9.34 2.26
N GLN A 100 -3.28 9.96 2.18
CA GLN A 100 -4.18 9.76 1.04
C GLN A 100 -3.67 10.43 -0.23
N CYS A 101 -2.76 11.40 -0.15
CA CYS A 101 -2.02 11.89 -1.32
C CYS A 101 -0.66 11.21 -1.46
N HIS A 102 0.02 10.88 -0.36
CA HIS A 102 1.38 10.34 -0.38
C HIS A 102 1.49 8.82 -0.49
N SER A 103 0.37 8.07 -0.45
CA SER A 103 0.34 6.64 -0.74
C SER A 103 -0.36 6.35 -2.07
N GLY A 104 0.19 5.42 -2.84
CA GLY A 104 -0.41 5.00 -4.10
C GLY A 104 -1.77 4.30 -3.91
N PRO A 105 -2.52 4.02 -4.99
CA PRO A 105 -3.81 3.37 -4.92
C PRO A 105 -3.75 1.93 -4.40
N GLY A 106 -4.73 1.58 -3.57
CA GLY A 106 -4.91 0.23 -3.04
C GLY A 106 -3.77 -0.25 -2.13
N THR A 107 -3.77 -1.56 -1.85
CA THR A 107 -2.77 -2.18 -0.98
C THR A 107 -1.38 -2.22 -1.60
N ALA A 108 -1.29 -2.42 -2.91
CA ALA A 108 -0.02 -2.44 -3.64
C ALA A 108 0.67 -1.07 -3.61
N GLY A 109 -0.06 0.01 -3.92
CA GLY A 109 0.48 1.37 -3.86
C GLY A 109 0.88 1.78 -2.44
N ARG A 110 0.15 1.31 -1.42
CA ARG A 110 0.56 1.51 -0.01
C ARG A 110 1.85 0.77 0.34
N LEU A 111 1.97 -0.51 -0.03
CA LEU A 111 3.19 -1.29 0.22
C LEU A 111 4.40 -0.66 -0.49
N GLN A 112 4.20 -0.17 -1.71
CA GLN A 112 5.22 0.58 -2.43
C GLN A 112 5.65 1.81 -1.64
N ALA A 113 4.72 2.69 -1.25
CA ALA A 113 5.02 3.89 -0.48
C ALA A 113 5.76 3.60 0.84
N ILE A 114 5.36 2.54 1.55
CA ILE A 114 6.07 2.09 2.76
C ILE A 114 7.51 1.68 2.42
N SER A 115 7.69 0.84 1.39
CA SER A 115 9.00 0.29 1.05
C SER A 115 9.96 1.31 0.44
N SER A 116 9.46 2.28 -0.33
CA SER A 116 10.28 3.22 -1.10
C SER A 116 10.47 4.57 -0.42
N VAL A 117 9.57 4.97 0.50
CA VAL A 117 9.62 6.27 1.19
C VAL A 117 9.69 6.07 2.70
N ALA A 118 8.64 5.49 3.30
CA ALA A 118 8.49 5.53 4.76
C ALA A 118 9.57 4.72 5.51
N ALA A 119 9.94 3.53 5.03
CA ALA A 119 10.96 2.71 5.66
C ALA A 119 12.38 3.33 5.54
N PRO A 120 12.82 3.81 4.37
CA PRO A 120 14.03 4.62 4.26
C PRO A 120 14.02 5.84 5.17
N ASP A 121 12.94 6.63 5.17
CA ASP A 121 12.83 7.85 5.99
C ASP A 121 12.94 7.55 7.48
N LEU A 122 12.30 6.47 7.94
CA LEU A 122 12.44 6.02 9.33
C LEU A 122 13.89 5.67 9.68
N VAL A 123 14.60 4.97 8.79
CA VAL A 123 16.02 4.65 9.01
C VAL A 123 16.86 5.93 9.05
N HIS A 124 16.65 6.85 8.10
CA HIS A 124 17.33 8.14 8.07
C HIS A 124 17.05 8.97 9.33
N TYR A 125 15.81 9.02 9.80
CA TYR A 125 15.41 9.69 11.02
C TYR A 125 16.10 9.08 12.26
N LEU A 126 16.00 7.76 12.44
CA LEU A 126 16.59 7.05 13.59
C LEU A 126 18.12 7.14 13.64
N THR A 127 18.77 7.19 12.48
CA THR A 127 20.22 7.33 12.35
C THR A 127 20.70 8.79 12.33
N LYS A 128 19.77 9.76 12.36
CA LYS A 128 20.03 11.20 12.18
C LYS A 128 20.74 11.55 10.86
N ASN A 129 20.53 10.73 9.83
CA ASN A 129 21.09 10.90 8.51
C ASN A 129 20.02 11.38 7.52
N TYR A 130 19.27 12.43 7.88
CA TYR A 130 18.22 13.03 7.06
C TYR A 130 18.62 14.42 6.55
N HIS A 131 17.95 14.89 5.50
CA HIS A 131 18.13 16.24 4.98
C HIS A 131 17.11 17.20 5.63
N ASP A 132 17.58 18.39 6.01
CA ASP A 132 16.75 19.49 6.51
C ASP A 132 17.19 20.80 5.80
N PRO A 133 16.36 21.38 4.91
CA PRO A 133 15.01 20.95 4.55
C PRO A 133 15.01 19.61 3.79
N ALA A 134 13.95 18.84 3.98
CA ALA A 134 13.68 17.60 3.28
C ALA A 134 13.51 17.86 1.77
N VAL A 135 13.92 16.87 0.98
CA VAL A 135 13.88 16.94 -0.48
C VAL A 135 12.88 15.91 -0.99
N ILE A 136 11.98 16.32 -1.88
CA ILE A 136 11.06 15.41 -2.54
C ILE A 136 11.87 14.49 -3.47
N THR A 137 11.88 13.19 -3.16
CA THR A 137 12.56 12.16 -3.95
C THR A 137 11.63 11.42 -4.89
N ILE A 138 10.33 11.37 -4.54
CA ILE A 138 9.29 10.70 -5.33
C ILE A 138 8.13 11.67 -5.52
N PRO A 139 7.92 12.22 -6.74
CA PRO A 139 6.78 13.08 -7.00
C PRO A 139 5.47 12.30 -6.93
N ILE A 140 4.38 12.98 -6.57
CA ILE A 140 3.04 12.39 -6.57
C ILE A 140 2.57 12.22 -8.02
N GLY A 141 2.26 10.96 -8.36
CA GLY A 141 1.71 10.59 -9.67
C GLY A 141 0.22 10.85 -9.80
N ASP A 142 -0.27 10.91 -11.04
CA ASP A 142 -1.69 11.18 -11.35
C ASP A 142 -2.64 10.14 -10.77
N ASP A 143 -2.21 8.89 -10.67
CA ASP A 143 -2.98 7.81 -10.09
C ASP A 143 -3.33 8.06 -8.61
N HIS A 144 -2.56 8.89 -7.90
CA HIS A 144 -2.91 9.33 -6.56
C HIS A 144 -4.11 10.30 -6.56
N CYS A 145 -4.15 11.22 -7.53
CA CYS A 145 -5.25 12.19 -7.69
C CYS A 145 -6.53 11.49 -8.17
N LEU A 146 -6.39 10.56 -9.12
CA LEU A 146 -7.50 9.85 -9.75
C LEU A 146 -8.23 8.87 -8.81
N LYS A 147 -7.71 8.61 -7.59
CA LYS A 147 -8.44 7.90 -6.53
C LYS A 147 -9.76 8.57 -6.18
N CYS A 148 -9.78 9.90 -6.20
CA CYS A 148 -10.96 10.72 -5.88
C CYS A 148 -11.48 11.49 -7.10
N HIS A 149 -10.61 11.82 -8.07
CA HIS A 149 -10.95 12.63 -9.25
C HIS A 149 -11.05 11.84 -10.55
N SER A 150 -11.55 10.59 -10.48
CA SER A 150 -11.60 9.67 -11.63
C SER A 150 -12.41 10.17 -12.85
N ASP A 151 -13.30 11.14 -12.65
CA ASP A 151 -14.18 11.70 -13.67
C ASP A 151 -13.66 13.00 -14.29
N VAL A 152 -12.49 13.50 -13.88
CA VAL A 152 -11.95 14.80 -14.34
C VAL A 152 -11.77 14.87 -15.87
N SER A 153 -11.51 13.73 -16.53
CA SER A 153 -11.34 13.65 -17.98
C SER A 153 -12.64 13.35 -18.75
N ALA A 154 -13.76 13.13 -18.06
CA ALA A 154 -15.01 12.68 -18.69
C ALA A 154 -15.68 13.77 -19.53
N ASN A 155 -15.58 15.04 -19.12
CA ASN A 155 -16.27 16.15 -19.77
C ASN A 155 -15.40 16.84 -20.82
N LYS A 156 -15.78 16.70 -22.10
CA LYS A 156 -15.12 17.34 -23.25
C LYS A 156 -15.78 18.68 -23.60
N ASN A 157 -15.37 19.75 -22.92
CA ASN A 157 -15.80 21.11 -23.24
C ASN A 157 -14.62 22.08 -23.23
N PHE A 158 -14.84 23.32 -23.66
CA PHE A 158 -13.77 24.33 -23.76
C PHE A 158 -13.11 24.66 -22.42
N ASN A 159 -13.82 24.59 -21.29
CA ASN A 159 -13.22 24.86 -19.98
C ASN A 159 -12.49 23.65 -19.37
N ASN A 160 -12.73 22.45 -19.89
CA ASN A 160 -12.12 21.20 -19.40
C ASN A 160 -11.29 20.46 -20.46
N HIS A 161 -10.98 21.12 -21.58
CA HIS A 161 -10.32 20.46 -22.72
C HIS A 161 -8.94 19.92 -22.33
N PHE A 162 -8.21 20.61 -21.46
CA PHE A 162 -6.93 20.12 -20.95
C PHE A 162 -7.07 18.73 -20.33
N HIS A 163 -7.89 18.56 -19.30
CA HIS A 163 -8.10 17.27 -18.64
C HIS A 163 -8.65 16.20 -19.59
N ALA A 164 -9.50 16.59 -20.53
CA ALA A 164 -10.10 15.65 -21.46
C ALA A 164 -9.11 15.12 -22.53
N PHE A 165 -8.08 15.90 -22.87
CA PHE A 165 -7.03 15.51 -23.82
C PHE A 165 -5.73 15.07 -23.14
N LEU A 166 -5.58 15.28 -21.84
CA LEU A 166 -4.39 14.90 -21.07
C LEU A 166 -4.02 13.41 -21.22
N PRO A 167 -4.96 12.44 -21.12
CA PRO A 167 -4.61 11.03 -21.31
C PRO A 167 -4.01 10.73 -22.69
N GLN A 168 -4.54 11.38 -23.74
CA GLN A 168 -4.02 11.22 -25.10
C GLN A 168 -2.63 11.87 -25.24
N TRP A 169 -2.37 12.99 -24.57
CA TRP A 169 -1.05 13.61 -24.55
C TRP A 169 -0.04 12.71 -23.83
N GLN A 170 -0.39 12.16 -22.68
CA GLN A 170 0.44 11.24 -21.88
C GLN A 170 0.72 9.94 -22.62
N GLU A 171 -0.25 9.38 -23.33
CA GLU A 171 -0.06 8.17 -24.14
C GLU A 171 0.96 8.39 -25.27
N LEU A 172 0.91 9.55 -25.92
CA LEU A 172 1.65 9.77 -27.16
C LEU A 172 2.96 10.54 -26.99
N ALA A 173 3.16 11.22 -25.86
CA ALA A 173 4.39 11.91 -25.53
C ALA A 173 4.67 11.89 -24.02
N PRO A 174 4.80 10.70 -23.42
CA PRO A 174 4.89 10.51 -21.96
C PRO A 174 6.01 11.31 -21.30
N ASP A 175 7.13 11.52 -22.00
CA ASP A 175 8.29 12.26 -21.48
C ASP A 175 8.09 13.79 -21.44
N SER A 176 7.02 14.30 -22.06
CA SER A 176 6.76 15.75 -22.18
C SER A 176 5.35 16.16 -21.75
N ALA A 177 4.47 15.17 -21.53
CA ALA A 177 3.13 15.39 -21.07
C ALA A 177 3.13 15.87 -19.63
N ALA A 178 2.22 16.78 -19.32
CA ALA A 178 2.06 17.24 -17.96
C ALA A 178 1.48 16.16 -17.04
N THR A 179 1.66 16.36 -15.75
CA THR A 179 0.94 15.64 -14.68
C THR A 179 -0.03 16.57 -13.97
N CYS A 180 -0.89 16.02 -13.12
CA CYS A 180 -1.82 16.77 -12.27
C CYS A 180 -1.07 17.79 -11.41
N THR A 181 0.06 17.38 -10.82
CA THR A 181 0.83 18.19 -9.86
C THR A 181 1.68 19.27 -10.53
N GLU A 182 1.86 19.24 -11.85
CA GLU A 182 2.49 20.34 -12.57
C GLU A 182 1.61 21.61 -12.62
N CYS A 183 0.28 21.45 -12.65
CA CYS A 183 -0.65 22.58 -12.54
C CYS A 183 -1.15 22.78 -11.11
N HIS A 184 -1.49 21.68 -10.43
CA HIS A 184 -2.06 21.65 -9.08
C HIS A 184 -0.98 21.35 -8.04
N GLN A 185 -0.16 22.34 -7.72
CA GLN A 185 0.92 22.17 -6.75
C GLN A 185 0.36 22.09 -5.32
N GLY A 186 0.62 20.96 -4.65
CA GLY A 186 0.05 20.65 -3.33
C GLY A 186 0.34 21.68 -2.24
N HIS A 187 1.63 21.98 -2.04
CA HIS A 187 2.10 22.76 -0.89
C HIS A 187 2.58 24.17 -1.23
N VAL A 188 2.20 24.69 -2.40
CA VAL A 188 2.62 26.03 -2.84
C VAL A 188 1.48 27.02 -2.66
N THR A 189 1.78 28.11 -1.96
CA THR A 189 0.84 29.22 -1.74
C THR A 189 0.73 30.11 -2.97
N GLY A 190 -0.35 30.89 -3.07
CA GLY A 190 -0.54 31.89 -4.13
C GLY A 190 -1.43 31.44 -5.28
N GLY A 191 -1.84 30.17 -5.29
CA GLY A 191 -3.06 29.76 -5.99
C GLY A 191 -4.30 30.21 -5.23
N SER A 192 -5.43 30.32 -5.91
CA SER A 192 -6.70 30.73 -5.33
C SER A 192 -7.78 29.67 -5.51
N ALA A 193 -8.74 29.61 -4.58
CA ALA A 193 -9.76 28.57 -4.55
C ALA A 193 -10.69 28.58 -5.78
N ASP A 194 -10.90 29.73 -6.41
CA ASP A 194 -11.72 29.91 -7.62
C ASP A 194 -11.15 29.18 -8.85
N ILE A 195 -9.83 28.96 -8.88
CA ILE A 195 -9.15 28.19 -9.91
C ILE A 195 -8.51 26.92 -9.34
N ALA A 196 -9.07 26.39 -8.24
CA ALA A 196 -8.62 25.16 -7.59
C ALA A 196 -7.12 25.16 -7.25
N PHE A 197 -6.64 26.28 -6.70
CA PHE A 197 -5.26 26.50 -6.24
C PHE A 197 -4.18 26.32 -7.33
N VAL A 198 -4.54 26.52 -8.59
CA VAL A 198 -3.58 26.57 -9.69
C VAL A 198 -2.80 27.89 -9.65
N GLN A 199 -1.49 27.83 -9.95
CA GLN A 199 -0.69 29.03 -10.21
C GLN A 199 -0.67 29.35 -11.70
N GLU A 200 -1.18 30.52 -12.07
CA GLU A 200 -1.33 30.92 -13.48
C GLU A 200 -0.01 30.88 -14.27
N THR A 201 1.10 31.30 -13.66
CA THR A 201 2.41 31.33 -14.29
C THR A 201 2.88 29.93 -14.67
N THR A 202 2.72 28.96 -13.77
CA THR A 202 3.03 27.56 -14.02
C THR A 202 2.07 26.94 -15.03
N ALA A 203 0.77 27.16 -14.85
CA ALA A 203 -0.26 26.61 -15.74
C ALA A 203 -0.09 27.10 -17.18
N ARG A 204 0.25 28.37 -17.39
CA ARG A 204 0.48 28.94 -18.73
C ARG A 204 1.58 28.20 -19.49
N ALA A 205 2.69 27.90 -18.83
CA ALA A 205 3.78 27.15 -19.46
C ALA A 205 3.32 25.73 -19.87
N VAL A 206 2.50 25.08 -19.03
CA VAL A 206 1.89 23.79 -19.35
C VAL A 206 0.93 23.90 -20.55
N CYS A 207 0.09 24.94 -20.60
CA CYS A 207 -0.79 25.21 -21.74
C CYS A 207 0.02 25.37 -23.03
N GLU A 208 1.06 26.19 -23.02
CA GLU A 208 1.91 26.42 -24.20
C GLU A 208 2.53 25.11 -24.72
N ARG A 209 3.05 24.25 -23.84
CA ARG A 209 3.58 22.93 -24.23
C ARG A 209 2.51 22.03 -24.82
N CYS A 210 1.33 21.96 -24.20
CA CYS A 210 0.21 21.17 -24.68
C CYS A 210 -0.25 21.64 -26.07
N HIS A 211 -0.41 22.95 -26.26
CA HIS A 211 -0.80 23.53 -27.54
C HIS A 211 0.28 23.37 -28.62
N ALA A 212 1.56 23.47 -28.26
CA ALA A 212 2.67 23.18 -29.17
C ALA A 212 2.72 21.70 -29.58
N PHE A 213 2.35 20.78 -28.68
CA PHE A 213 2.16 19.37 -29.02
C PHE A 213 0.98 19.16 -29.97
N ALA A 214 -0.18 19.77 -29.67
CA ALA A 214 -1.38 19.64 -30.48
C ALA A 214 -1.23 20.25 -31.89
N GLY A 215 -0.56 21.40 -32.02
CA GLY A 215 -0.35 22.08 -33.31
C GLY A 215 0.72 21.49 -34.21
N ARG A 216 1.54 20.54 -33.71
CA ARG A 216 2.52 19.78 -34.51
C ARG A 216 1.91 18.56 -35.20
N ARG A 217 0.60 18.37 -35.09
CA ARG A 217 -0.14 17.22 -35.62
C ARG A 217 -1.12 17.62 -36.71
#